data_AF-A0A6M1YP07-F1
#
_entry.id   AF-A0A6M1YP07-F1
#
_cell.length_a   1.000
_cell.length_b   1.000
_cell.length_c   1.000
_cell.angle_alpha   90.00
_cell.angle_beta   90.00
_cell.angle_gamma   90.00
#
_symmetry.space_group_name_H-M   'P 1'
#
loop_
_entity.id
_entity.type
_entity.pdbx_description
1 polymer ?
#
loop_
_entity_poly.entity_id
_entity_poly.type
_entity_poly.pdbx_seq_one_letter_code
_entity_poly.pdbx_strand_id
1 'polypeptide(L)'
;MIVNSLEKRKKSKFNFLVLILILFLVVFPKGGIKFKNIPITWGYLFLAIISISTLFRKKYTVRKDHIYSLIALVPFQAYSLLSMYINGTQSLGFFISFLVSFLFLPFIFFLVFSEYIENLDLEYFFKIFKRSILFISSYGIFLFFYRGVFG
;
A
#
# COMPACT_ATOMS: atom_id res chain seq x y z
N MET A 1 31.75 6.98 -17.12
CA MET A 1 30.65 7.92 -17.44
C MET A 1 29.30 7.22 -17.67
N ILE A 2 29.25 6.12 -18.43
CA ILE A 2 28.01 5.37 -18.71
C ILE A 2 27.37 4.75 -17.46
N VAL A 3 28.18 4.21 -16.54
CA VAL A 3 27.71 3.58 -15.28
C VAL A 3 26.92 4.57 -14.40
N ASN A 4 27.43 5.79 -14.20
CA ASN A 4 26.72 6.85 -13.46
C ASN A 4 25.38 7.24 -14.10
N SER A 5 25.27 7.14 -15.43
CA SER A 5 24.01 7.46 -16.13
C SER A 5 22.93 6.39 -15.92
N LEU A 6 23.32 5.12 -15.79
CA LEU A 6 22.42 3.99 -15.59
C LEU A 6 21.91 3.92 -14.14
N GLU A 7 22.78 4.14 -13.15
CA GLU A 7 22.39 4.24 -11.74
C GLU A 7 21.41 5.40 -11.52
N LYS A 8 21.70 6.56 -12.12
CA LYS A 8 20.82 7.73 -12.04
C LYS A 8 19.44 7.46 -12.66
N ARG A 9 19.36 6.77 -13.79
CA ARG A 9 18.08 6.35 -14.41
C ARG A 9 17.32 5.34 -13.54
N LYS A 10 18.01 4.37 -12.93
CA LYS A 10 17.39 3.37 -12.04
C LYS A 10 16.80 4.03 -10.79
N LYS A 11 17.56 4.93 -10.15
CA LYS A 11 17.10 5.72 -9.00
C LYS A 11 15.91 6.62 -9.36
N SER A 12 15.93 7.25 -10.53
CA SER A 12 14.80 8.08 -11.02
C SER A 12 13.50 7.28 -11.23
N LYS A 13 13.57 6.08 -11.81
CA LYS A 13 12.39 5.21 -11.99
C LYS A 13 11.83 4.75 -10.65
N PHE A 14 12.71 4.44 -9.70
CA PHE A 14 12.31 4.02 -8.36
C PHE A 14 11.61 5.15 -7.59
N ASN A 15 12.17 6.36 -7.62
CA ASN A 15 11.55 7.54 -7.03
C ASN A 15 10.16 7.82 -7.63
N PHE A 16 10.01 7.61 -8.93
CA PHE A 16 8.70 7.74 -9.59
C PHE A 16 7.67 6.71 -9.09
N LEU A 17 8.07 5.45 -8.88
CA LEU A 17 7.19 4.43 -8.29
C LEU A 17 6.78 4.79 -6.85
N VAL A 18 7.73 5.27 -6.04
CA VAL A 18 7.46 5.72 -4.67
C VAL A 18 6.46 6.89 -4.67
N LEU A 19 6.64 7.86 -5.57
CA LEU A 19 5.71 8.97 -5.73
C LEU A 19 4.29 8.48 -6.08
N ILE A 20 4.17 7.54 -7.01
CA ILE A 20 2.89 6.94 -7.40
C ILE A 20 2.25 6.22 -6.22
N LEU A 21 3.01 5.42 -5.47
CA LEU A 21 2.51 4.72 -4.28
C LEU A 21 1.99 5.71 -3.23
N ILE A 22 2.72 6.79 -2.95
CA ILE A 22 2.26 7.80 -1.99
C ILE A 22 1.00 8.52 -2.49
N LEU A 23 0.91 8.84 -3.79
CA LEU A 23 -0.28 9.46 -4.37
C LEU A 23 -1.52 8.56 -4.20
N PHE A 24 -1.44 7.28 -4.58
CA PHE A 24 -2.60 6.39 -4.52
C PHE A 24 -2.93 5.90 -3.11
N LEU A 25 -1.93 5.71 -2.24
CA LEU A 25 -2.16 5.18 -0.89
C LEU A 25 -2.46 6.28 0.15
N VAL A 26 -1.87 7.47 0.00
CA VAL A 26 -1.96 8.53 1.01
C VAL A 26 -2.86 9.67 0.53
N VAL A 27 -2.69 10.15 -0.71
CA VAL A 27 -3.45 11.30 -1.23
C VAL A 27 -4.84 10.91 -1.72
N PHE A 28 -4.98 9.74 -2.36
CA PHE A 28 -6.26 9.20 -2.84
C PHE A 28 -6.69 7.90 -2.13
N PRO A 29 -6.70 7.84 -0.79
CA PRO A 29 -6.87 6.59 -0.04
C PRO A 29 -8.27 5.98 -0.24
N LYS A 30 -9.26 6.79 -0.64
CA LYS A 30 -10.66 6.41 -0.85
C LYS A 30 -11.08 6.41 -2.32
N GLY A 31 -10.15 6.61 -3.26
CA GLY A 31 -10.47 6.47 -4.67
C GLY A 31 -10.64 5.00 -5.03
N GLY A 32 -11.76 4.63 -5.64
CA GLY A 32 -12.06 3.25 -6.01
C GLY A 32 -13.50 3.02 -6.45
N ILE A 33 -13.80 1.79 -6.84
CA ILE A 33 -15.14 1.35 -7.24
C ILE A 33 -15.57 0.24 -6.30
N LYS A 34 -16.82 0.29 -5.83
CA LYS A 34 -17.43 -0.85 -5.13
C LYS A 34 -17.99 -1.81 -6.18
N PHE A 35 -17.42 -3.01 -6.29
CA PHE A 35 -17.96 -4.06 -7.14
C PHE A 35 -18.61 -5.13 -6.27
N LYS A 36 -19.93 -5.35 -6.40
CA LYS A 36 -20.68 -6.33 -5.60
C LYS A 36 -20.39 -6.25 -4.09
N ASN A 37 -20.42 -5.04 -3.52
CA ASN A 37 -20.09 -4.73 -2.12
C ASN A 37 -18.62 -4.92 -1.69
N ILE A 38 -17.71 -5.26 -2.62
CA ILE A 38 -16.27 -5.30 -2.36
C ILE A 38 -15.66 -3.94 -2.71
N PRO A 39 -15.02 -3.23 -1.77
CA PRO A 39 -14.34 -1.97 -2.07
C PRO A 39 -13.02 -2.24 -2.81
N ILE A 40 -12.98 -1.95 -4.11
CA ILE A 40 -11.76 -2.03 -4.91
C ILE A 40 -11.16 -0.62 -4.98
N THR A 41 -10.13 -0.36 -4.17
CA THR A 41 -9.40 0.92 -4.22
C THR A 41 -8.37 0.93 -5.34
N TRP A 42 -8.06 2.11 -5.86
CA TRP A 42 -6.97 2.29 -6.82
C TRP A 42 -5.64 1.81 -6.25
N GLY A 43 -5.43 1.96 -4.94
CA GLY A 43 -4.27 1.43 -4.23
C GLY A 43 -4.17 -0.09 -4.35
N TYR A 44 -5.26 -0.83 -4.13
CA TYR A 44 -5.26 -2.29 -4.28
C TYR A 44 -5.03 -2.75 -5.71
N LEU A 45 -5.64 -2.08 -6.70
CA LEU A 45 -5.42 -2.38 -8.11
C LEU A 45 -3.96 -2.17 -8.51
N PHE A 46 -3.39 -1.03 -8.10
CA PHE A 46 -2.02 -0.71 -8.41
C PHE A 46 -1.03 -1.69 -7.76
N LEU A 47 -1.25 -2.00 -6.48
CA LEU A 47 -0.48 -3.01 -5.76
C LEU A 47 -0.59 -4.38 -6.43
N ALA A 48 -1.79 -4.81 -6.84
CA ALA A 48 -1.98 -6.09 -7.53
C ALA A 48 -1.22 -6.16 -8.86
N ILE A 49 -1.30 -5.11 -9.68
CA ILE A 49 -0.59 -5.03 -10.97
C ILE A 49 0.92 -5.11 -10.77
N ILE A 50 1.47 -4.31 -9.84
CA ILE A 50 2.91 -4.37 -9.58
C ILE A 50 3.29 -5.75 -9.06
N SER A 51 2.52 -6.29 -8.12
CA SER A 51 2.79 -7.60 -7.51
C SER A 51 2.87 -8.73 -8.54
N ILE A 52 1.98 -8.73 -9.53
CA ILE A 52 2.02 -9.69 -10.65
C ILE A 52 3.31 -9.56 -11.44
N SER A 53 3.72 -8.33 -11.80
CA SER A 53 4.93 -8.10 -12.59
C SER A 53 6.21 -8.59 -11.89
N THR A 54 6.20 -8.59 -10.56
CA THR A 54 7.33 -8.96 -9.72
C THR A 54 7.31 -10.42 -9.27
N LEU A 55 6.18 -11.14 -9.41
CA LEU A 55 6.08 -12.59 -9.15
C LEU A 55 6.93 -13.44 -10.12
N PHE A 56 7.28 -12.89 -11.28
CA PHE A 56 8.09 -13.58 -12.29
C PHE A 56 9.59 -13.30 -12.17
N ARG A 57 10.05 -12.74 -11.04
CA ARG A 57 11.49 -12.53 -10.81
C ARG A 57 12.23 -13.84 -10.53
N LYS A 58 13.46 -13.91 -11.03
CA LYS A 58 14.34 -15.10 -10.87
C LYS A 58 14.89 -15.28 -9.46
N LYS A 59 14.92 -14.24 -8.62
CA LYS A 59 15.47 -14.29 -7.25
C LYS A 59 14.62 -13.45 -6.32
N TYR A 60 14.34 -14.01 -5.14
CA TYR A 60 13.71 -13.34 -4.01
C TYR A 60 14.73 -13.22 -2.88
N THR A 61 14.82 -12.04 -2.29
CA THR A 61 15.64 -11.79 -1.11
C THR A 61 14.72 -11.62 0.10
N VAL A 62 14.71 -12.63 0.96
CA VAL A 62 13.92 -12.64 2.19
C VAL A 62 14.88 -12.52 3.37
N ARG A 63 14.78 -11.42 4.11
CA ARG A 63 15.51 -11.21 5.37
C ARG A 63 14.69 -11.70 6.56
N LYS A 64 15.39 -11.99 7.66
CA LYS A 64 14.78 -12.42 8.93
C LYS A 64 13.79 -11.38 9.47
N ASP A 65 14.09 -10.10 9.32
CA ASP A 65 13.24 -8.99 9.79
C ASP A 65 11.85 -8.98 9.11
N HIS A 66 11.78 -9.38 7.84
CA HIS A 66 10.51 -9.52 7.12
C HIS A 66 9.68 -10.67 7.69
N ILE A 67 10.33 -11.79 8.04
CA ILE A 67 9.67 -12.94 8.67
C ILE A 67 9.13 -12.54 10.05
N TYR A 68 9.92 -11.83 10.86
CA TYR A 68 9.45 -11.33 12.16
C TYR A 68 8.26 -10.38 12.03
N SER A 69 8.28 -9.50 11.02
CA SER A 69 7.15 -8.61 10.73
C SER A 69 5.88 -9.38 10.34
N LEU A 70 6.01 -10.45 9.54
CA LEU A 70 4.89 -11.33 9.18
C LEU A 70 4.37 -12.12 10.38
N ILE A 71 5.26 -12.65 11.23
CA ILE A 71 4.87 -13.35 12.47
C ILE A 71 4.12 -12.42 13.41
N ALA A 72 4.53 -11.15 13.51
CA ALA A 72 3.84 -10.16 14.34
C ALA A 72 2.40 -9.89 13.91
N LEU A 73 2.01 -10.20 12.66
CA LEU A 73 0.64 -10.10 12.18
C LEU A 73 -0.25 -11.28 12.60
N VAL A 74 0.35 -12.43 12.92
CA VAL A 74 -0.39 -13.68 13.21
C VAL A 74 -1.36 -13.52 14.37
N PRO A 75 -1.02 -12.89 15.52
CA PRO A 75 -1.97 -12.72 16.62
C PRO A 75 -3.22 -11.95 16.20
N PHE A 76 -3.05 -10.87 15.43
CA PHE A 76 -4.16 -10.07 14.93
C PHE A 76 -5.01 -10.86 13.92
N GLN A 77 -4.38 -11.56 12.98
CA GLN A 77 -5.06 -12.40 12.00
C GLN A 77 -5.88 -13.50 12.69
N ALA A 78 -5.28 -14.21 13.64
CA ALA A 78 -5.93 -15.27 14.39
C ALA A 78 -7.13 -14.75 15.19
N TYR A 79 -6.95 -13.66 15.94
CA TYR A 79 -8.03 -13.04 16.71
C TYR A 79 -9.18 -12.59 15.81
N SER A 80 -8.87 -11.93 14.69
CA SER A 80 -9.87 -11.42 13.76
C SER A 80 -10.66 -12.55 13.09
N LEU A 81 -9.97 -13.61 12.64
CA LEU A 81 -10.62 -14.78 12.04
C LEU A 81 -11.50 -15.50 13.06
N LEU A 82 -11.02 -15.68 14.30
CA LEU A 82 -11.82 -16.28 15.37
C LEU A 82 -13.06 -15.44 15.69
N SER A 83 -12.89 -14.12 15.78
CA SER A 83 -14.02 -13.20 16.01
C SER A 83 -15.05 -13.27 14.88
N MET A 84 -14.61 -13.34 13.62
CA MET A 84 -15.50 -13.50 12.47
C MET A 84 -16.18 -14.87 12.44
N TYR A 85 -15.51 -15.92 12.91
CA TYR A 85 -16.08 -17.25 13.02
C TYR A 85 -17.17 -17.31 14.09
N ILE A 86 -16.94 -16.70 15.26
CA ILE A 86 -17.89 -16.70 16.39
C ILE A 86 -19.07 -15.76 16.15
N ASN A 87 -18.80 -14.53 15.71
CA ASN A 87 -19.82 -13.48 15.58
C ASN A 87 -20.47 -13.44 14.18
N GLY A 88 -19.98 -14.25 13.25
CA GLY A 88 -20.34 -14.17 11.84
C GLY A 88 -19.69 -12.99 11.12
N THR A 89 -19.91 -12.92 9.81
CA THR A 89 -19.41 -11.82 8.97
C THR A 89 -20.57 -10.99 8.43
N GLN A 90 -20.38 -9.67 8.37
CA GLN A 90 -21.42 -8.75 7.90
C GLN A 90 -21.82 -9.02 6.43
N SER A 91 -20.85 -9.39 5.61
CA SER A 91 -21.07 -9.79 4.21
C SER A 91 -19.88 -10.60 3.70
N LEU A 92 -20.12 -11.40 2.66
CA LEU A 92 -19.06 -12.13 1.96
C LEU A 92 -18.00 -11.16 1.38
N GLY A 93 -18.42 -9.99 0.91
CA GLY A 93 -17.51 -8.96 0.41
C GLY A 93 -16.57 -8.41 1.49
N PHE A 94 -17.07 -8.22 2.73
CA PHE A 94 -16.25 -7.84 3.87
C PHE A 94 -15.21 -8.92 4.21
N PHE A 95 -15.62 -10.19 4.22
CA PHE A 95 -14.72 -11.31 4.49
C PHE A 95 -13.60 -11.41 3.44
N ILE A 96 -13.94 -11.30 2.15
CA ILE A 96 -12.93 -11.26 1.07
C ILE A 96 -11.99 -10.07 1.26
N SER A 97 -12.51 -8.88 1.54
CA SER A 97 -11.69 -7.68 1.74
C SER A 97 -10.73 -7.86 2.91
N PHE A 98 -11.17 -8.51 3.99
CA PHE A 98 -10.33 -8.83 5.15
C PHE A 98 -9.21 -9.80 4.76
N LEU A 99 -9.53 -10.92 4.12
CA LEU A 99 -8.54 -11.90 3.69
C LEU A 99 -7.49 -11.28 2.77
N VAL A 100 -7.93 -10.52 1.77
CA VAL A 100 -7.01 -9.85 0.84
C VAL A 100 -6.12 -8.87 1.60
N SER A 101 -6.68 -8.00 2.45
CA SER A 101 -5.92 -6.91 3.08
C SER A 101 -4.98 -7.37 4.19
N PHE A 102 -5.36 -8.40 4.95
CA PHE A 102 -4.63 -8.79 6.15
C PHE A 102 -3.93 -10.14 6.04
N LEU A 103 -4.37 -11.05 5.17
CA LEU A 103 -3.62 -12.26 4.88
C LEU A 103 -2.77 -12.05 3.63
N PHE A 104 -3.36 -11.90 2.45
CA PHE A 104 -2.60 -11.98 1.20
C PHE A 104 -1.66 -10.79 0.97
N LEU A 105 -2.15 -9.56 1.13
CA LEU A 105 -1.42 -8.37 0.75
C LEU A 105 -0.13 -8.16 1.57
N PRO A 106 -0.09 -8.41 2.89
CA PRO A 106 1.15 -8.35 3.66
C PRO A 106 2.21 -9.35 3.17
N PHE A 107 1.84 -10.60 2.88
CA PHE A 107 2.78 -11.58 2.33
C PHE A 107 3.31 -11.14 0.97
N ILE A 108 2.41 -10.69 0.09
CA ILE A 108 2.80 -10.14 -1.21
C ILE A 108 3.75 -8.97 -1.00
N PHE A 109 3.40 -7.99 -0.17
CA PHE A 109 4.21 -6.81 0.07
C PHE A 109 5.60 -7.16 0.60
N PHE A 110 5.70 -8.02 1.62
CA PHE A 110 6.99 -8.38 2.22
C PHE A 110 7.84 -9.32 1.38
N LEU A 111 7.25 -10.24 0.60
CA LEU A 111 8.03 -11.13 -0.26
C LEU A 111 8.48 -10.44 -1.55
N VAL A 112 7.66 -9.53 -2.06
CA VAL A 112 7.83 -8.93 -3.38
C VAL A 112 8.54 -7.58 -3.30
N PHE A 113 8.17 -6.75 -2.33
CA PHE A 113 8.66 -5.38 -2.21
C PHE A 113 9.82 -5.20 -1.23
N SER A 114 10.20 -6.24 -0.47
CA SER A 114 11.31 -6.19 0.50
C SER A 114 12.58 -5.52 -0.03
N GLU A 115 13.10 -6.03 -1.14
CA GLU A 115 14.34 -5.53 -1.76
C GLU A 115 14.21 -4.06 -2.17
N TYR A 116 13.02 -3.64 -2.56
CA TYR A 116 12.74 -2.28 -2.97
C TYR A 116 12.63 -1.32 -1.78
N ILE A 117 12.08 -1.77 -0.67
CA ILE A 117 12.01 -1.00 0.59
C ILE A 117 13.42 -0.73 1.11
N GLU A 118 14.34 -1.69 1.02
CA GLU A 118 15.73 -1.50 1.46
C GLU A 118 16.50 -0.48 0.63
N ASN A 119 16.21 -0.40 -0.66
CA ASN A 119 16.83 0.55 -1.58
C ASN A 119 16.08 1.91 -1.64
N LEU A 120 15.14 2.12 -0.73
CA LEU A 120 14.30 3.29 -0.73
C LEU A 120 15.06 4.51 -0.21
N ASP A 121 15.05 5.58 -1.00
CA ASP A 121 15.58 6.87 -0.60
C ASP A 121 14.65 7.48 0.46
N LEU A 122 14.95 7.19 1.74
CA LEU A 122 14.15 7.60 2.88
C LEU A 122 13.98 9.12 2.94
N GLU A 123 15.01 9.89 2.58
CA GLU A 123 14.94 11.35 2.56
C GLU A 123 13.90 11.83 1.54
N TYR A 124 13.94 11.27 0.32
CA TYR A 124 12.95 11.57 -0.71
C TYR A 124 11.54 11.12 -0.30
N PHE A 125 11.40 9.92 0.27
CA PHE A 125 10.13 9.40 0.76
C PHE A 125 9.52 10.31 1.83
N PHE A 126 10.26 10.64 2.89
CA PHE A 126 9.76 11.52 3.96
C PHE A 126 9.44 12.91 3.44
N LYS A 127 10.23 13.43 2.49
CA LYS A 127 9.96 14.73 1.84
C LYS A 127 8.61 14.73 1.10
N ILE A 128 8.33 13.70 0.29
CA ILE A 128 7.02 13.60 -0.39
C ILE A 128 5.93 13.35 0.64
N PHE A 129 6.11 12.41 1.56
CA PHE A 129 5.10 12.03 2.53
C PHE A 129 4.63 13.23 3.37
N LYS A 130 5.57 14.06 3.87
CA LYS A 130 5.25 15.32 4.56
C LYS A 130 4.44 16.28 3.70
N ARG A 131 4.82 16.45 2.42
CA ARG A 131 4.08 17.30 1.46
C ARG A 131 2.68 16.75 1.17
N SER A 132 2.54 15.44 1.07
CA SER A 132 1.25 14.77 0.87
C SER A 132 0.33 14.98 2.06
N ILE A 133 0.83 14.82 3.30
CA ILE A 133 0.06 15.12 4.51
C ILE A 133 -0.40 16.58 4.49
N LEU A 134 0.52 17.52 4.24
CA LEU A 134 0.18 18.95 4.17
C LEU A 134 -0.92 19.20 3.13
N PHE A 135 -0.78 18.65 1.93
CA PHE A 135 -1.77 18.79 0.86
C PHE A 135 -3.15 18.25 1.27
N ILE A 136 -3.21 17.05 1.85
CA ILE A 136 -4.47 16.43 2.28
C ILE A 136 -5.11 17.23 3.41
N SER A 137 -4.32 17.70 4.39
CA SER A 137 -4.81 18.54 5.47
C SER A 137 -5.35 19.87 4.94
N SER A 138 -4.63 20.55 4.05
CA SER A 138 -5.10 21.78 3.41
C SER A 138 -6.37 21.56 2.60
N TYR A 139 -6.44 20.48 1.82
CA TYR A 139 -7.63 20.11 1.06
C TYR A 139 -8.82 19.79 1.98
N GLY A 140 -8.59 19.09 3.09
CA GLY A 140 -9.61 18.77 4.08
C GLY A 140 -10.19 20.03 4.76
N ILE A 141 -9.32 20.97 5.13
CA ILE A 141 -9.73 22.27 5.68
C ILE A 141 -10.53 23.06 4.64
N PHE A 142 -10.03 23.14 3.40
CA PHE A 142 -10.75 23.79 2.31
C PHE A 142 -12.14 23.17 2.09
N LEU A 143 -12.22 21.84 2.01
CA LEU A 143 -13.48 21.11 1.81
C LEU A 143 -14.45 21.32 2.98
N PHE A 144 -13.95 21.40 4.21
CA PHE A 144 -14.74 21.69 5.39
C PHE A 144 -15.43 23.06 5.28
N PHE A 145 -14.69 24.11 4.93
CA PHE A 145 -15.26 25.43 4.71
C PHE A 145 -16.16 25.49 3.49
N TYR A 146 -15.77 24.85 2.39
CA TYR A 146 -16.57 24.80 1.17
C TYR A 146 -17.96 24.18 1.43
N ARG A 147 -18.01 23.04 2.11
CA ARG A 147 -19.29 22.43 2.53
C ARG A 147 -20.06 23.30 3.51
N GLY A 148 -19.36 23.96 4.43
CA GLY A 148 -20.00 24.92 5.34
C GLY A 148 -20.69 26.08 4.63
N VAL A 149 -20.19 26.51 3.46
CA VAL A 149 -20.75 27.62 2.68
C VAL A 149 -21.79 27.15 1.64
N PHE A 150 -21.54 26.01 0.98
CA PHE A 150 -22.32 25.57 -0.20
C PHE A 150 -23.18 24.32 0.03
N GLY A 151 -23.05 23.62 1.16
CA GLY A 151 -23.70 22.34 1.44
C GLY A 151 -22.81 21.13 1.17
#